data_AF-A0A2H0QEP3-F1
#
_entry.id   AF-A0A2H0QEP3-F1
#
_cell.length_a   1.000
_cell.length_b   1.000
_cell.length_c   1.000
_cell.angle_alpha   90.00
_cell.angle_beta   90.00
_cell.angle_gamma   90.00
#
_symmetry.space_group_name_H-M   'P 1'
#
loop_
_entity.id
_entity.type
_entity.pdbx_description
1 polymer ?
#
loop_
_entity_poly.entity_id
_entity_poly.type
_entity_poly.pdbx_seq_one_letter_code
_entity_poly.pdbx_strand_id
1 'polypeptide(L)'
;MWNSDIETTSVHEKKVPAWQKLKNLMLSNAIEGYRNHSQKLNAYSLVYLWVDQEGNPFKSAINSEDVESYSIFSSEHMALRVQRPYSWDETQQNKVDGARIKDVTLKMIMLGELVDWIAHLESKPQSIKVNPILVKMKEGVEPLYYCEEVLFTPVFDQFTKKYLLTDPNQAKALLALSTQDQERFGIELNFYMLSSRAWPEERDMREELLQLKLEEMVFMLPRIPMKRGSGSFLVVILNLDNQWEESAFIRDYKTFDEYSDIVFVTSSLKIMTGKLEEIPYDGSTIDTIFLPLIRWQSRKQFLHRH
;
A
#
# COMPACT_ATOMS: atom_id res chain seq x y z
N MET A 1 1.80 -53.10 -12.77
CA MET A 1 0.68 -52.22 -12.42
C MET A 1 1.25 -51.03 -11.66
N TRP A 2 1.61 -50.00 -12.41
CA TRP A 2 1.95 -48.69 -11.87
C TRP A 2 0.67 -47.87 -12.05
N ASN A 3 0.02 -47.51 -10.95
CA ASN A 3 -1.12 -46.60 -11.00
C ASN A 3 -0.59 -45.19 -11.25
N SER A 4 -0.99 -44.68 -12.40
CA SER A 4 -0.86 -43.32 -12.85
C SER A 4 -1.88 -42.44 -12.12
N ASP A 5 -1.45 -41.81 -11.03
CA ASP A 5 -2.15 -40.65 -10.49
C ASP A 5 -1.55 -39.41 -11.16
N ILE A 6 -2.05 -39.15 -12.38
CA ILE A 6 -1.99 -37.83 -12.98
C ILE A 6 -2.93 -36.98 -12.12
N GLU A 7 -2.37 -36.28 -11.14
CA GLU A 7 -3.02 -35.11 -10.56
C GLU A 7 -3.20 -34.12 -11.70
N THR A 8 -4.41 -34.14 -12.26
CA THR A 8 -4.92 -33.10 -13.11
C THR A 8 -4.89 -31.81 -12.30
N THR A 9 -3.86 -31.01 -12.54
CA THR A 9 -3.78 -29.59 -12.20
C THR A 9 -5.03 -28.91 -12.75
N SER A 10 -6.05 -28.85 -11.90
CA SER A 10 -7.25 -28.06 -12.15
C SER A 10 -6.80 -26.62 -12.31
N VAL A 11 -7.05 -26.08 -13.50
CA VAL A 11 -6.86 -24.67 -13.84
C VAL A 11 -7.59 -23.85 -12.77
N HIS A 12 -6.83 -23.30 -11.83
CA HIS A 12 -7.36 -22.38 -10.82
C HIS A 12 -8.06 -21.24 -11.56
N GLU A 13 -9.34 -21.03 -11.27
CA GLU A 13 -10.01 -19.76 -11.56
C GLU A 13 -9.07 -18.65 -11.06
N LYS A 14 -8.50 -17.87 -12.00
CA LYS A 14 -7.53 -16.81 -11.68
C LYS A 14 -8.22 -15.80 -10.77
N LYS A 15 -8.05 -15.96 -9.46
CA LYS A 15 -8.62 -15.05 -8.45
C LYS A 15 -8.01 -13.68 -8.68
N VAL A 16 -8.84 -12.72 -9.09
CA VAL A 16 -8.43 -11.33 -9.36
C VAL A 16 -7.74 -10.75 -8.12
N PRO A 17 -6.51 -10.22 -8.23
CA PRO A 17 -5.79 -9.61 -7.12
C PRO A 17 -6.59 -8.50 -6.43
N ALA A 18 -6.44 -8.39 -5.11
CA ALA A 18 -7.14 -7.41 -4.28
C ALA A 18 -7.01 -5.97 -4.81
N TRP A 19 -5.79 -5.59 -5.19
CA TRP A 19 -5.48 -4.24 -5.66
C TRP A 19 -6.23 -3.88 -6.96
N GLN A 20 -6.48 -4.84 -7.85
CA GLN A 20 -7.22 -4.60 -9.10
C GLN A 20 -8.69 -4.27 -8.81
N LYS A 21 -9.29 -4.98 -7.85
CA LYS A 21 -10.66 -4.69 -7.41
C LYS A 21 -10.74 -3.29 -6.79
N LEU A 22 -9.83 -2.99 -5.86
CA LEU A 22 -9.76 -1.70 -5.16
C LEU A 22 -9.53 -0.52 -6.12
N LYS A 23 -8.67 -0.68 -7.12
CA LYS A 23 -8.43 0.34 -8.16
C LYS A 23 -9.71 0.75 -8.89
N ASN A 24 -10.61 -0.19 -9.13
CA ASN A 24 -11.87 0.08 -9.84
C ASN A 24 -12.96 0.70 -8.93
N LEU A 25 -12.74 0.72 -7.61
CA LEU A 25 -13.65 1.33 -6.62
C LEU A 25 -13.24 2.77 -6.24
N MET A 26 -12.22 3.33 -6.88
CA MET A 26 -11.83 4.72 -6.67
C MET A 26 -12.71 5.69 -7.47
N LEU A 27 -13.25 6.71 -6.81
CA LEU A 27 -14.10 7.73 -7.43
C LEU A 27 -13.38 8.49 -8.54
N SER A 28 -12.09 8.78 -8.38
CA SER A 28 -11.29 9.46 -9.41
C SER A 28 -11.18 8.68 -10.73
N ASN A 29 -11.35 7.35 -10.67
CA ASN A 29 -11.33 6.48 -11.85
C ASN A 29 -12.72 6.33 -12.46
N ALA A 30 -13.77 6.45 -11.63
CA ALA A 30 -15.16 6.28 -12.06
C ALA A 30 -15.81 7.59 -12.54
N ILE A 31 -15.40 8.74 -12.00
CA ILE A 31 -15.98 10.06 -12.28
C ILE A 31 -14.88 11.00 -12.73
N GLU A 32 -14.95 11.42 -13.99
CA GLU A 32 -14.01 12.39 -14.55
C GLU A 32 -14.08 13.73 -13.80
N GLY A 33 -12.91 14.23 -13.39
CA GLY A 33 -12.79 15.51 -12.69
C GLY A 33 -13.27 15.50 -11.23
N TYR A 34 -13.55 14.32 -10.64
CA TYR A 34 -13.90 14.22 -9.23
C TYR A 34 -12.81 14.82 -8.33
N ARG A 35 -13.24 15.57 -7.31
CA ARG A 35 -12.35 16.23 -6.35
C ARG A 35 -12.53 15.62 -4.97
N ASN A 36 -11.49 15.00 -4.44
CA ASN A 36 -11.52 14.39 -3.10
C ASN A 36 -11.75 15.45 -2.02
N HIS A 37 -12.51 15.10 -0.97
CA HIS A 37 -12.64 15.91 0.24
C HIS A 37 -11.36 15.94 1.05
N SER A 38 -10.66 14.81 1.10
CA SER A 38 -9.40 14.72 1.81
C SER A 38 -8.30 15.45 1.01
N GLN A 39 -8.12 16.75 1.26
CA GLN A 39 -7.01 17.49 0.69
C GLN A 39 -5.73 17.15 1.48
N LYS A 40 -4.87 16.32 0.88
CA LYS A 40 -3.53 15.95 1.35
C LYS A 40 -3.48 15.24 2.72
N LEU A 41 -3.96 14.00 2.75
CA LEU A 41 -3.65 13.10 3.86
C LEU A 41 -2.15 12.77 3.87
N ASN A 42 -1.62 12.57 5.08
CA ASN A 42 -0.26 12.11 5.37
C ASN A 42 -0.29 11.33 6.70
N ALA A 43 0.81 10.68 7.08
CA ALA A 43 0.87 9.88 8.30
C ALA A 43 0.55 10.66 9.60
N TYR A 44 0.62 11.99 9.59
CA TYR A 44 0.31 12.85 10.74
C TYR A 44 -1.11 13.45 10.68
N SER A 45 -1.91 13.09 9.68
CA SER A 45 -3.28 13.57 9.57
C SER A 45 -4.18 12.88 10.59
N LEU A 46 -5.03 13.66 11.26
CA LEU A 46 -6.11 13.15 12.09
C LEU A 46 -7.23 12.63 11.19
N VAL A 47 -7.66 11.39 11.44
CA VAL A 47 -8.74 10.72 10.73
C VAL A 47 -9.71 10.11 11.72
N TYR A 48 -10.94 9.87 11.28
CA TYR A 48 -11.97 9.20 12.06
C TYR A 48 -12.05 7.75 11.56
N LEU A 49 -11.65 6.82 12.41
CA LEU A 49 -11.68 5.38 12.15
C LEU A 49 -13.05 4.81 12.54
N TRP A 50 -13.63 3.98 11.68
CA TRP A 50 -14.75 3.14 12.08
C TRP A 50 -14.27 2.03 13.02
N VAL A 51 -14.84 1.96 14.22
CA VAL A 51 -14.54 0.96 15.24
C VAL A 51 -15.76 0.10 15.63
N ASP A 52 -15.48 -1.07 16.19
CA ASP A 52 -16.49 -1.94 16.83
C ASP A 52 -16.93 -1.40 18.21
N GLN A 53 -17.72 -2.18 18.95
CA GLN A 53 -18.24 -1.78 20.26
C GLN A 53 -17.14 -1.70 21.33
N GLU A 54 -16.08 -2.48 21.16
CA GLU A 54 -14.90 -2.56 22.00
C GLU A 54 -13.86 -1.46 21.66
N GLY A 55 -14.07 -0.73 20.56
CA GLY A 55 -13.21 0.36 20.11
C GLY A 55 -12.02 -0.09 19.25
N ASN A 56 -12.03 -1.32 18.72
CA ASN A 56 -11.04 -1.83 17.78
C ASN A 56 -11.39 -1.44 16.34
N PRO A 57 -10.40 -1.35 15.43
CA PRO A 57 -10.64 -1.05 14.02
C PRO A 57 -11.62 -2.06 13.40
N PHE A 58 -12.73 -1.56 12.88
CA PHE A 58 -13.72 -2.40 12.24
C PHE A 58 -13.30 -2.72 10.80
N LYS A 59 -13.19 -4.01 10.50
CA LYS A 59 -12.80 -4.53 9.19
C LYS A 59 -13.98 -5.21 8.53
N SER A 60 -14.28 -4.87 7.28
CA SER A 60 -15.38 -5.49 6.55
C SER A 60 -15.16 -5.50 5.05
N ALA A 61 -15.71 -6.50 4.37
CA ALA A 61 -15.91 -6.48 2.92
C ALA A 61 -17.20 -5.69 2.64
N ILE A 62 -17.07 -4.41 2.31
CA ILE A 62 -18.23 -3.52 2.22
C ILE A 62 -19.04 -3.80 0.94
N ASN A 63 -18.42 -4.40 -0.08
CA ASN A 63 -19.12 -4.98 -1.23
C ASN A 63 -18.99 -6.52 -1.22
N SER A 64 -19.93 -7.21 -1.88
CA SER A 64 -19.97 -8.69 -1.95
C SER A 64 -18.71 -9.31 -2.56
N GLU A 65 -18.07 -8.64 -3.51
CA GLU A 65 -16.82 -9.10 -4.14
C GLU A 65 -15.56 -8.42 -3.61
N ASP A 66 -15.70 -7.56 -2.60
CA ASP A 66 -14.63 -6.75 -2.05
C ASP A 66 -13.59 -7.59 -1.31
N VAL A 67 -12.43 -6.99 -1.10
CA VAL A 67 -11.49 -7.49 -0.10
C VAL A 67 -11.77 -6.76 1.20
N GLU A 68 -11.78 -7.51 2.29
CA GLU A 68 -11.95 -6.96 3.63
C GLU A 68 -10.99 -5.78 3.85
N SER A 69 -11.54 -4.62 4.17
CA SER A 69 -10.81 -3.37 4.29
C SER A 69 -11.26 -2.62 5.53
N TYR A 70 -10.39 -1.75 6.05
CA TYR A 70 -10.77 -0.77 7.04
C TYR A 70 -11.34 0.47 6.37
N SER A 71 -12.14 1.24 7.10
CA SER A 71 -12.69 2.51 6.63
C SER A 71 -12.24 3.66 7.52
N ILE A 72 -11.73 4.72 6.89
CA ILE A 72 -11.43 5.98 7.56
C ILE A 72 -12.16 7.13 6.90
N PHE A 73 -12.42 8.16 7.70
CA PHE A 73 -13.10 9.36 7.28
C PHE A 73 -12.22 10.57 7.58
N SER A 74 -12.08 11.49 6.61
CA SER A 74 -11.30 12.71 6.79
C SER A 74 -11.97 13.72 7.73
N SER A 75 -13.28 13.56 7.96
CA SER A 75 -14.03 14.25 9.01
C SER A 75 -15.17 13.37 9.49
N GLU A 76 -15.67 13.59 10.70
CA GLU A 76 -16.83 12.88 11.25
C GLU A 76 -18.02 12.91 10.28
N HIS A 77 -18.26 14.06 9.64
CA HIS A 77 -19.35 14.24 8.69
C HIS A 77 -19.28 13.30 7.47
N MET A 78 -18.08 12.92 7.03
CA MET A 78 -17.93 12.00 5.88
C MET A 78 -18.47 10.60 6.18
N ALA A 79 -18.60 10.20 7.44
CA ALA A 79 -19.19 8.91 7.81
C ALA A 79 -20.68 8.81 7.47
N LEU A 80 -21.37 9.92 7.20
CA LEU A 80 -22.76 9.88 6.72
C LEU A 80 -22.87 9.29 5.31
N ARG A 81 -21.78 9.25 4.54
CA ARG A 81 -21.75 8.74 3.17
C ARG A 81 -21.95 7.23 3.07
N VAL A 82 -21.77 6.50 4.17
CA VAL A 82 -22.00 5.05 4.21
C VAL A 82 -23.41 4.66 4.64
N GLN A 83 -24.26 5.61 5.04
CA GLN A 83 -25.56 5.31 5.65
C GLN A 83 -26.71 5.27 4.66
N ARG A 84 -26.56 5.94 3.51
CA ARG A 84 -27.56 5.94 2.45
C ARG A 84 -26.89 5.85 1.08
N PRO A 85 -27.56 5.25 0.09
CA PRO A 85 -27.11 5.34 -1.29
C PRO A 85 -27.22 6.78 -1.82
N TYR A 86 -26.21 7.21 -2.56
CA TYR A 86 -26.13 8.48 -3.28
C TYR A 86 -26.22 8.21 -4.79
N SER A 87 -26.91 9.07 -5.53
CA SER A 87 -26.82 9.07 -6.98
C SER A 87 -25.43 9.51 -7.46
N TRP A 88 -25.11 9.21 -8.73
CA TRP A 88 -23.88 9.70 -9.37
C TRP A 88 -23.78 11.23 -9.34
N ASP A 89 -24.88 11.94 -9.58
CA ASP A 89 -24.92 13.40 -9.56
C ASP A 89 -24.65 13.96 -8.15
N GLU A 90 -25.26 13.37 -7.12
CA GLU A 90 -24.99 13.75 -5.72
C GLU A 90 -23.52 13.50 -5.34
N THR A 91 -22.98 12.35 -5.78
CA THR A 91 -21.59 11.96 -5.55
C THR A 91 -20.64 12.96 -6.21
N GLN A 92 -20.86 13.30 -7.48
CA GLN A 92 -20.03 14.26 -8.21
C GLN A 92 -20.11 15.67 -7.63
N GLN A 93 -21.30 16.09 -7.19
CA GLN A 93 -21.51 17.36 -6.48
C GLN A 93 -20.95 17.34 -5.06
N ASN A 94 -20.42 16.19 -4.62
CA ASN A 94 -19.75 16.05 -3.33
C ASN A 94 -20.67 16.34 -2.14
N LYS A 95 -21.99 16.20 -2.33
CA LYS A 95 -22.98 16.48 -1.28
C LYS A 95 -22.91 15.43 -0.18
N VAL A 96 -23.11 15.88 1.05
CA VAL A 96 -23.23 15.02 2.23
C VAL A 96 -24.50 15.45 2.94
N ASP A 97 -25.52 14.61 2.86
CA ASP A 97 -26.80 14.91 3.48
C ASP A 97 -27.11 13.85 4.54
N GLY A 98 -27.32 14.31 5.76
CA GLY A 98 -27.69 13.47 6.89
C GLY A 98 -27.65 14.29 8.17
N ALA A 99 -28.64 14.08 9.04
CA ALA A 99 -28.73 14.84 10.28
C ALA A 99 -27.85 14.28 11.41
N ARG A 100 -27.64 12.94 11.44
CA ARG A 100 -26.88 12.25 12.48
C ARG A 100 -26.34 10.91 11.98
N ILE A 101 -25.16 10.54 12.47
CA ILE A 101 -24.54 9.24 12.25
C ILE A 101 -25.31 8.20 13.08
N LYS A 102 -25.98 7.27 12.42
CA LYS A 102 -26.56 6.06 13.05
C LYS A 102 -25.68 4.86 12.68
N ASP A 103 -25.45 3.95 13.62
CA ASP A 103 -24.82 2.64 13.35
C ASP A 103 -23.31 2.63 13.01
N VAL A 104 -22.61 3.76 13.17
CA VAL A 104 -21.15 3.83 13.01
C VAL A 104 -20.55 4.46 14.27
N THR A 105 -19.69 3.72 14.96
CA THR A 105 -18.87 4.26 16.05
C THR A 105 -17.55 4.74 15.47
N LEU A 106 -17.18 5.98 15.78
CA LEU A 106 -15.96 6.60 15.27
C LEU A 106 -14.95 6.85 16.40
N LYS A 107 -13.68 6.59 16.10
CA LYS A 107 -12.54 6.95 16.95
C LYS A 107 -11.60 7.86 16.17
N MET A 108 -11.28 9.02 16.73
CA MET A 108 -10.27 9.90 16.15
C MET A 108 -8.86 9.35 16.46
N ILE A 109 -8.01 9.26 15.44
CA ILE A 109 -6.64 8.73 15.54
C ILE A 109 -5.74 9.38 14.49
N MET A 110 -4.42 9.43 14.74
CA MET A 110 -3.46 9.80 13.71
C MET A 110 -3.28 8.66 12.70
N LEU A 111 -3.26 8.96 11.41
CA LEU A 111 -3.19 7.95 10.35
C LEU A 111 -1.99 7.00 10.52
N GLY A 112 -0.81 7.53 10.86
CA GLY A 112 0.39 6.73 11.09
C GLY A 112 0.29 5.81 12.30
N GLU A 113 -0.45 6.19 13.35
CA GLU A 113 -0.73 5.31 14.50
C GLU A 113 -1.73 4.22 14.12
N LEU A 114 -2.71 4.53 13.27
CA LEU A 114 -3.64 3.54 12.74
C LEU A 114 -2.92 2.51 11.87
N VAL A 115 -2.05 2.96 10.95
CA VAL A 115 -1.25 2.07 10.11
C VAL A 115 -0.41 1.13 10.98
N ASP A 116 0.22 1.66 12.02
CA ASP A 116 1.03 0.88 12.97
C ASP A 116 0.19 -0.13 13.78
N TRP A 117 -1.00 0.28 14.23
CA TRP A 117 -1.93 -0.61 14.93
C TRP A 117 -2.36 -1.78 14.04
N ILE A 118 -2.79 -1.51 12.81
CA ILE A 118 -3.20 -2.55 11.86
C ILE A 118 -2.02 -3.46 11.52
N ALA A 119 -0.82 -2.91 11.32
CA ALA A 119 0.38 -3.67 10.98
C ALA A 119 0.73 -4.74 12.03
N HIS A 120 0.42 -4.49 13.30
CA HIS A 120 0.65 -5.43 14.40
C HIS A 120 -0.53 -6.39 14.63
N LEU A 121 -1.73 -6.02 14.20
CA LEU A 121 -2.94 -6.84 14.33
C LEU A 121 -3.00 -7.94 13.25
N GLU A 122 -2.53 -7.63 12.05
CA GLU A 122 -2.81 -8.40 10.84
C GLU A 122 -1.59 -9.19 10.35
N SER A 123 -1.84 -10.34 9.75
CA SER A 123 -0.78 -11.23 9.22
C SER A 123 -0.42 -10.96 7.76
N LYS A 124 -1.18 -10.10 7.09
CA LYS A 124 -1.04 -9.74 5.67
C LYS A 124 -1.29 -8.25 5.47
N PRO A 125 -0.70 -7.61 4.45
CA PRO A 125 -0.95 -6.21 4.16
C PRO A 125 -2.45 -5.96 3.98
N GLN A 126 -2.97 -4.90 4.61
CA GLN A 126 -4.40 -4.57 4.54
C GLN A 126 -4.64 -3.25 3.82
N SER A 127 -5.80 -3.14 3.19
CA SER A 127 -6.29 -1.90 2.59
C SER A 127 -7.13 -1.08 3.56
N ILE A 128 -7.00 0.24 3.44
CA ILE A 128 -7.84 1.23 4.12
C ILE A 128 -8.54 2.05 3.04
N LYS A 129 -9.86 2.12 3.08
CA LYS A 129 -10.67 2.97 2.20
C LYS A 129 -10.87 4.33 2.85
N VAL A 130 -10.54 5.39 2.11
CA VAL A 130 -10.71 6.77 2.54
C VAL A 130 -12.05 7.30 2.05
N ASN A 131 -12.85 7.83 2.98
CA ASN A 131 -14.15 8.43 2.72
C ASN A 131 -15.05 7.54 1.83
N PRO A 132 -15.32 6.28 2.21
CA PRO A 132 -16.20 5.43 1.42
C PRO A 132 -17.59 6.04 1.27
N ILE A 133 -18.20 5.86 0.11
CA ILE A 133 -19.54 6.34 -0.24
C ILE A 133 -20.34 5.24 -0.90
N LEU A 134 -21.57 5.04 -0.43
CA LEU A 134 -22.50 4.09 -1.03
C LEU A 134 -23.16 4.73 -2.26
N VAL A 135 -22.89 4.21 -3.45
CA VAL A 135 -23.41 4.76 -4.72
C VAL A 135 -24.53 3.87 -5.25
N LYS A 136 -25.66 4.48 -5.57
CA LYS A 136 -26.81 3.81 -6.19
C LYS A 136 -26.47 3.45 -7.64
N MET A 137 -26.59 2.17 -7.94
CA MET A 137 -26.46 1.66 -9.31
C MET A 137 -27.77 1.76 -10.09
N LYS A 138 -27.77 1.28 -11.34
CA LYS A 138 -28.99 1.19 -12.16
C LYS A 138 -30.07 0.40 -11.44
N GLU A 139 -31.32 0.64 -11.80
CA GLU A 139 -32.47 -0.03 -11.20
C GLU A 139 -32.32 -1.56 -11.29
N GLY A 140 -32.52 -2.25 -10.15
CA GLY A 140 -32.32 -3.70 -10.03
C GLY A 140 -30.90 -4.16 -9.66
N VAL A 141 -29.93 -3.24 -9.51
CA VAL A 141 -28.56 -3.55 -9.07
C VAL A 141 -28.35 -3.02 -7.65
N GLU A 142 -27.75 -3.84 -6.79
CA GLU A 142 -27.41 -3.43 -5.43
C GLU A 142 -26.43 -2.23 -5.44
N PRO A 143 -26.60 -1.26 -4.53
CA PRO A 143 -25.65 -0.17 -4.36
C PRO A 143 -24.24 -0.68 -4.08
N LEU A 144 -23.23 0.05 -4.55
CA LEU A 144 -21.82 -0.30 -4.38
C LEU A 144 -21.05 0.82 -3.68
N TYR A 145 -20.16 0.43 -2.79
CA TYR A 145 -19.25 1.35 -2.10
C TYR A 145 -18.05 1.70 -2.97
N TYR A 146 -17.95 2.98 -3.28
CA TYR A 146 -16.75 3.62 -3.84
C TYR A 146 -15.97 4.32 -2.73
N CYS A 147 -14.75 4.76 -3.02
CA CYS A 147 -13.90 5.51 -2.07
C CYS A 147 -13.12 6.62 -2.78
N GLU A 148 -12.73 7.64 -2.02
CA GLU A 148 -11.93 8.75 -2.56
C GLU A 148 -10.47 8.34 -2.82
N GLU A 149 -9.95 7.47 -1.96
CA GLU A 149 -8.58 6.93 -2.07
C GLU A 149 -8.49 5.58 -1.34
N VAL A 150 -7.47 4.81 -1.69
CA VAL A 150 -7.10 3.58 -1.01
C VAL A 150 -5.69 3.74 -0.43
N LEU A 151 -5.49 3.31 0.81
CA LEU A 151 -4.19 3.23 1.45
C LEU A 151 -3.85 1.77 1.74
N PHE A 152 -2.56 1.47 1.86
CA PHE A 152 -2.08 0.15 2.24
C PHE A 152 -1.27 0.21 3.52
N THR A 153 -1.48 -0.78 4.37
CA THR A 153 -0.72 -0.99 5.59
C THR A 153 0.29 -2.11 5.38
N PRO A 154 1.55 -1.93 5.81
CA PRO A 154 2.49 -3.04 5.87
C PRO A 154 2.10 -4.00 7.01
N VAL A 155 2.75 -5.15 7.05
CA VAL A 155 2.70 -6.10 8.17
C VAL A 155 3.96 -5.96 8.99
N PHE A 156 3.82 -5.91 10.30
CA PHE A 156 4.97 -6.04 11.18
C PHE A 156 5.33 -7.52 11.36
N ASP A 157 6.40 -7.96 10.70
CA ASP A 157 6.87 -9.32 10.83
C ASP A 157 7.60 -9.52 12.16
N GLN A 158 7.05 -10.38 13.01
CA GLN A 158 7.57 -10.64 14.35
C GLN A 158 8.95 -11.31 14.33
N PHE A 159 9.33 -11.97 13.24
CA PHE A 159 10.61 -12.66 13.12
C PHE A 159 11.75 -11.69 12.75
N THR A 160 11.59 -10.94 11.66
CA THR A 160 12.59 -9.95 11.20
C THR A 160 12.51 -8.62 11.94
N LYS A 161 11.41 -8.35 12.66
CA LYS A 161 11.09 -7.06 13.30
C LYS A 161 11.07 -5.91 12.29
N LYS A 162 10.51 -6.16 11.10
CA LYS A 162 10.41 -5.21 9.97
C LYS A 162 8.98 -5.09 9.48
N TYR A 163 8.69 -3.94 8.87
CA TYR A 163 7.45 -3.70 8.14
C TYR A 163 7.57 -4.19 6.69
N LEU A 164 6.69 -5.10 6.30
CA LEU A 164 6.71 -5.79 5.01
C LEU A 164 5.41 -5.57 4.25
N LEU A 165 5.52 -5.32 2.95
CA LEU A 165 4.41 -5.23 2.00
C LEU A 165 4.22 -6.52 1.19
N THR A 166 5.11 -7.48 1.40
CA THR A 166 5.11 -8.80 0.77
C THR A 166 5.08 -9.89 1.84
N ASP A 167 4.76 -11.11 1.46
CA ASP A 167 4.63 -12.23 2.41
C ASP A 167 5.93 -12.42 3.23
N PRO A 168 5.84 -12.47 4.58
CA PRO A 168 7.01 -12.63 5.45
C PRO A 168 7.89 -13.84 5.13
N ASN A 169 7.31 -14.92 4.58
CA ASN A 169 8.09 -16.11 4.19
C ASN A 169 9.09 -15.83 3.08
N GLN A 170 8.81 -14.85 2.23
CA GLN A 170 9.69 -14.43 1.15
C GLN A 170 10.81 -13.53 1.71
N ALA A 171 10.57 -12.82 2.81
CA ALA A 171 11.43 -11.76 3.34
C ALA A 171 12.54 -12.23 4.31
N LYS A 172 12.81 -13.54 4.44
CA LYS A 172 13.87 -14.05 5.33
C LYS A 172 15.28 -13.49 5.04
N ALA A 173 15.51 -12.97 3.84
CA ALA A 173 16.75 -12.28 3.48
C ALA A 173 16.96 -10.93 4.22
N LEU A 174 15.93 -10.37 4.84
CA LEU A 174 15.99 -9.08 5.55
C LEU A 174 16.59 -9.15 6.96
N LEU A 175 16.97 -10.34 7.42
CA LEU A 175 17.57 -10.56 8.76
C LEU A 175 18.88 -9.80 9.00
N ALA A 176 19.49 -9.23 7.96
CA ALA A 176 20.76 -8.51 8.05
C ALA A 176 20.65 -7.09 8.65
N LEU A 177 19.45 -6.51 8.79
CA LEU A 177 19.26 -5.15 9.31
C LEU A 177 18.76 -5.17 10.76
N SER A 178 19.58 -4.74 11.72
CA SER A 178 19.16 -4.59 13.11
C SER A 178 18.10 -3.48 13.26
N THR A 179 17.02 -3.75 13.99
CA THR A 179 16.00 -2.72 14.32
C THR A 179 16.57 -1.66 15.27
N GLN A 180 17.51 -2.03 16.14
CA GLN A 180 18.20 -1.07 17.02
C GLN A 180 19.00 -0.03 16.23
N ASP A 181 19.61 -0.43 15.11
CA ASP A 181 20.32 0.51 14.26
C ASP A 181 19.35 1.44 13.54
N GLN A 182 18.21 0.95 13.06
CA GLN A 182 17.17 1.82 12.45
C GLN A 182 16.69 2.89 13.45
N GLU A 183 16.40 2.49 14.68
CA GLU A 183 16.03 3.41 15.77
C GLU A 183 17.16 4.40 16.09
N ARG A 184 18.41 3.93 16.18
CA ARG A 184 19.59 4.78 16.44
C ARG A 184 19.76 5.90 15.41
N PHE A 185 19.47 5.60 14.15
CA PHE A 185 19.52 6.59 13.07
C PHE A 185 18.20 7.35 12.88
N GLY A 186 17.12 6.93 13.54
CA GLY A 186 15.78 7.45 13.33
C GLY A 186 15.29 7.23 11.90
N ILE A 187 15.55 6.06 11.31
CA ILE A 187 15.12 5.72 9.95
C ILE A 187 13.88 4.81 10.01
N GLU A 188 12.88 5.14 9.20
CA GLU A 188 11.72 4.29 8.93
C GLU A 188 11.92 3.53 7.60
N LEU A 189 11.88 2.20 7.63
CA LEU A 189 12.01 1.35 6.42
C LEU A 189 10.81 0.41 6.28
N ASN A 190 10.15 0.50 5.12
CA ASN A 190 9.13 -0.47 4.68
C ASN A 190 9.67 -1.26 3.49
N PHE A 191 9.55 -2.59 3.51
CA PHE A 191 10.12 -3.44 2.46
C PHE A 191 9.05 -4.01 1.54
N TYR A 192 9.33 -4.00 0.23
CA TYR A 192 8.60 -4.74 -0.78
C TYR A 192 9.59 -5.64 -1.53
N MET A 193 9.39 -6.96 -1.52
CA MET A 193 10.31 -7.88 -2.18
C MET A 193 9.68 -8.54 -3.41
N LEU A 194 10.35 -8.42 -4.55
CA LEU A 194 9.99 -9.08 -5.79
C LEU A 194 11.03 -10.15 -6.13
N SER A 195 10.59 -11.41 -6.20
CA SER A 195 11.48 -12.56 -6.44
C SER A 195 10.92 -13.48 -7.52
N SER A 196 11.76 -13.85 -8.49
CA SER A 196 11.41 -14.73 -9.62
C SER A 196 11.38 -16.24 -9.27
N ARG A 197 11.81 -16.63 -8.07
CA ARG A 197 12.00 -18.04 -7.64
C ARG A 197 10.85 -19.02 -7.93
N ALA A 198 9.61 -18.53 -8.02
CA ALA A 198 8.42 -19.35 -8.27
C ALA A 198 7.62 -18.89 -9.50
N TRP A 199 8.28 -18.19 -10.43
CA TRP A 199 7.62 -17.68 -11.63
C TRP A 199 7.63 -18.70 -12.77
N PRO A 200 6.68 -18.60 -13.73
CA PRO A 200 6.66 -19.44 -14.91
C PRO A 200 7.96 -19.30 -15.71
N GLU A 201 8.46 -20.42 -16.25
CA GLU A 201 9.58 -20.41 -17.20
C GLU A 201 9.13 -19.98 -18.61
N GLU A 202 7.85 -20.20 -18.94
CA GLU A 202 7.28 -19.80 -20.22
C GLU A 202 7.26 -18.27 -20.34
N ARG A 203 7.88 -17.78 -21.43
CA ARG A 203 8.14 -16.35 -21.63
C ARG A 203 6.88 -15.50 -21.61
N ASP A 204 5.84 -15.92 -22.32
CA ASP A 204 4.61 -15.13 -22.47
C ASP A 204 3.87 -15.01 -21.12
N MET A 205 3.78 -16.11 -20.37
CA MET A 205 3.22 -16.11 -19.01
C MET A 205 4.05 -15.26 -18.04
N ARG A 206 5.38 -15.28 -18.19
CA ARG A 206 6.29 -14.47 -17.38
C ARG A 206 6.13 -12.98 -17.69
N GLU A 207 5.98 -12.61 -18.96
CA GLU A 207 5.74 -11.23 -19.38
C GLU A 207 4.42 -10.68 -18.84
N GLU A 208 3.33 -11.47 -18.92
CA GLU A 208 2.04 -11.12 -18.31
C GLU A 208 2.18 -10.92 -16.78
N LEU A 209 2.91 -11.80 -16.10
CA LEU A 209 3.12 -11.70 -14.65
C LEU A 209 3.96 -10.47 -14.28
N LEU A 210 5.02 -10.20 -15.04
CA LEU A 210 5.87 -9.02 -14.88
C LEU A 210 5.05 -7.73 -15.01
N GLN A 211 4.22 -7.63 -16.05
CA GLN A 211 3.33 -6.49 -16.24
C GLN A 211 2.35 -6.36 -15.08
N LEU A 212 1.73 -7.46 -14.64
CA LEU A 212 0.81 -7.46 -13.51
C LEU A 212 1.48 -6.96 -12.23
N LYS A 213 2.71 -7.41 -11.95
CA LYS A 213 3.48 -6.99 -10.77
C LYS A 213 3.93 -5.53 -10.84
N LEU A 214 4.22 -5.06 -12.04
CA LEU A 214 4.53 -3.66 -12.26
C LEU A 214 3.31 -2.78 -11.98
N GLU A 215 2.14 -3.15 -12.50
CA GLU A 215 0.89 -2.43 -12.22
C GLU A 215 0.51 -2.45 -10.73
N GLU A 216 0.73 -3.58 -10.06
CA GLU A 216 0.57 -3.73 -8.61
C GLU A 216 1.45 -2.70 -7.86
N MET A 217 2.75 -2.64 -8.18
CA MET A 217 3.68 -1.70 -7.55
C MET A 217 3.31 -0.24 -7.83
N VAL A 218 2.99 0.09 -9.09
CA VAL A 218 2.55 1.43 -9.49
C VAL A 218 1.32 1.87 -8.67
N PHE A 219 0.44 0.94 -8.35
CA PHE A 219 -0.75 1.23 -7.56
C PHE A 219 -0.44 1.30 -6.06
N MET A 220 0.22 0.30 -5.49
CA MET A 220 0.39 0.14 -4.04
C MET A 220 1.47 1.04 -3.44
N LEU A 221 2.64 1.16 -4.07
CA LEU A 221 3.78 1.86 -3.46
C LEU A 221 3.50 3.33 -3.13
N PRO A 222 2.79 4.10 -3.99
CA PRO A 222 2.40 5.48 -3.69
C PRO A 222 1.42 5.66 -2.53
N ARG A 223 0.87 4.58 -1.98
CA ARG A 223 -0.31 4.59 -1.08
C ARG A 223 0.00 4.07 0.31
N ILE A 224 1.27 4.10 0.71
CA ILE A 224 1.71 3.59 2.01
C ILE A 224 2.12 4.78 2.89
N PRO A 225 1.35 5.09 3.93
CA PRO A 225 1.73 6.09 4.91
C PRO A 225 2.97 5.66 5.69
N MET A 226 3.90 6.58 5.88
CA MET A 226 5.15 6.36 6.60
C MET A 226 5.39 7.48 7.62
N LYS A 227 5.87 7.13 8.81
CA LYS A 227 6.27 8.11 9.81
C LYS A 227 7.54 8.84 9.34
N ARG A 228 7.62 10.14 9.64
CA ARG A 228 8.81 10.95 9.33
C ARG A 228 9.95 10.63 10.29
N GLY A 229 11.10 10.26 9.76
CA GLY A 229 12.36 10.11 10.49
C GLY A 229 13.47 11.03 9.99
N SER A 230 14.70 10.74 10.40
CA SER A 230 15.93 11.21 9.74
C SER A 230 16.02 10.70 8.31
N GLY A 231 15.42 9.54 8.05
CA GLY A 231 15.08 9.10 6.70
C GLY A 231 13.86 8.20 6.69
N SER A 232 13.06 8.28 5.63
CA SER A 232 11.86 7.45 5.45
C SER A 232 11.91 6.83 4.06
N PHE A 233 12.07 5.51 3.97
CA PHE A 233 12.26 4.82 2.70
C PHE A 233 11.37 3.60 2.53
N LEU A 234 10.72 3.53 1.37
CA LEU A 234 10.20 2.28 0.85
C LEU A 234 11.32 1.59 0.07
N VAL A 235 11.77 0.44 0.56
CA VAL A 235 12.86 -0.34 -0.03
C VAL A 235 12.26 -1.46 -0.87
N VAL A 236 12.43 -1.35 -2.19
CA VAL A 236 12.04 -2.39 -3.14
C VAL A 236 13.24 -3.30 -3.40
N ILE A 237 13.16 -4.55 -2.95
CA ILE A 237 14.20 -5.55 -3.23
C ILE A 237 13.81 -6.30 -4.50
N LEU A 238 14.66 -6.18 -5.51
CA LEU A 238 14.52 -6.84 -6.80
C LEU A 238 15.49 -8.03 -6.82
N ASN A 239 14.94 -9.24 -6.77
CA ASN A 239 15.67 -10.49 -6.89
C ASN A 239 15.15 -11.24 -8.11
N LEU A 240 15.44 -10.71 -9.29
CA LEU A 240 15.01 -11.24 -10.59
C LEU A 240 16.18 -11.89 -11.32
N ASP A 241 15.89 -12.69 -12.33
CA ASP A 241 16.92 -13.53 -12.98
C ASP A 241 17.90 -12.71 -13.82
N ASN A 242 17.53 -11.50 -14.25
CA ASN A 242 18.41 -10.63 -15.02
C ASN A 242 18.19 -9.14 -14.70
N GLN A 243 19.25 -8.35 -14.91
CA GLN A 243 19.28 -6.92 -14.62
C GLN A 243 18.31 -6.09 -15.49
N TRP A 244 17.97 -6.57 -16.70
CA TRP A 244 17.03 -5.88 -17.59
C TRP A 244 15.61 -5.89 -17.01
N GLU A 245 15.18 -7.04 -16.49
CA GLU A 245 13.90 -7.15 -15.76
C GLU A 245 13.89 -6.24 -14.54
N GLU A 246 14.95 -6.24 -13.73
CA GLU A 246 15.05 -5.36 -12.55
C GLU A 246 14.92 -3.89 -12.95
N SER A 247 15.63 -3.47 -14.00
CA SER A 247 15.61 -2.09 -14.49
C SER A 247 14.22 -1.64 -14.95
N ALA A 248 13.35 -2.56 -15.39
CA ALA A 248 11.99 -2.23 -15.79
C ALA A 248 11.10 -1.78 -14.61
N PHE A 249 11.41 -2.24 -13.39
CA PHE A 249 10.69 -1.88 -12.15
C PHE A 249 11.20 -0.59 -11.50
N ILE A 250 12.45 -0.20 -11.78
CA ILE A 250 13.07 1.00 -11.22
C ILE A 250 12.47 2.24 -11.88
N ARG A 251 11.65 2.97 -11.12
CA ARG A 251 10.96 4.19 -11.58
C ARG A 251 10.85 5.19 -10.45
N ASP A 252 10.71 6.47 -10.79
CA ASP A 252 10.46 7.54 -9.84
C ASP A 252 8.97 7.54 -9.45
N TYR A 253 8.62 6.71 -8.47
CA TYR A 253 7.27 6.63 -7.92
C TYR A 253 7.05 7.78 -6.94
N LYS A 254 5.92 8.48 -7.10
CA LYS A 254 5.47 9.45 -6.10
C LYS A 254 5.01 8.71 -4.84
N THR A 255 5.54 9.08 -3.69
CA THR A 255 5.16 8.54 -2.39
C THR A 255 3.94 9.27 -1.80
N PHE A 256 3.26 8.62 -0.85
CA PHE A 256 2.12 9.20 -0.16
C PHE A 256 2.53 10.42 0.67
N ASP A 257 3.58 10.27 1.45
CA ASP A 257 4.17 11.34 2.27
C ASP A 257 5.33 12.03 1.53
N GLU A 258 5.32 13.36 1.47
CA GLU A 258 6.30 14.16 0.72
C GLU A 258 7.76 14.02 1.21
N TYR A 259 7.97 13.50 2.42
CA TYR A 259 9.28 13.26 3.02
C TYR A 259 9.79 11.82 2.85
N SER A 260 9.00 10.95 2.24
CA SER A 260 9.37 9.54 2.00
C SER A 260 9.85 9.36 0.57
N ASP A 261 10.82 8.48 0.36
CA ASP A 261 11.35 8.13 -0.96
C ASP A 261 11.35 6.62 -1.20
N ILE A 262 11.43 6.22 -2.47
CA ILE A 262 11.58 4.82 -2.86
C ILE A 262 13.01 4.58 -3.34
N VAL A 263 13.63 3.52 -2.81
CA VAL A 263 14.94 3.03 -3.26
C VAL A 263 14.83 1.57 -3.68
N PHE A 264 15.65 1.17 -4.63
CA PHE A 264 15.64 -0.18 -5.19
C PHE A 264 16.96 -0.88 -4.86
N VAL A 265 16.89 -2.09 -4.33
CA VAL A 265 18.05 -2.94 -4.07
C VAL A 265 18.04 -4.05 -5.11
N THR A 266 19.04 -4.09 -5.98
CA THR A 266 19.15 -5.10 -7.04
C THR A 266 19.79 -6.39 -6.52
N SER A 267 19.69 -7.48 -7.30
CA SER A 267 20.40 -8.74 -7.04
C SER A 267 21.92 -8.58 -6.95
N SER A 268 22.49 -7.57 -7.61
CA SER A 268 23.91 -7.18 -7.50
C SER A 268 24.23 -6.32 -6.28
N LEU A 269 23.30 -6.22 -5.32
CA LEU A 269 23.41 -5.43 -4.10
C LEU A 269 23.62 -3.92 -4.36
N LYS A 270 23.16 -3.40 -5.50
CA LYS A 270 23.22 -1.95 -5.76
C LYS A 270 21.99 -1.27 -5.21
N ILE A 271 22.17 -0.11 -4.58
CA ILE A 271 21.07 0.77 -4.17
C ILE A 271 20.86 1.78 -5.28
N MET A 272 19.71 1.72 -5.94
CA MET A 272 19.34 2.56 -7.07
C MET A 272 18.20 3.50 -6.69
N THR A 273 18.23 4.72 -7.22
CA THR A 273 17.09 5.64 -7.19
C THR A 273 16.10 5.32 -8.31
N GLY A 274 14.89 5.88 -8.25
CA GLY A 274 13.92 5.79 -9.34
C GLY A 274 14.37 6.37 -10.69
N LYS A 275 15.50 7.10 -10.72
CA LYS A 275 16.13 7.66 -11.93
C LYS A 275 17.28 6.81 -12.46
N LEU A 276 17.43 5.57 -11.96
CA LEU A 276 18.54 4.67 -12.29
C LEU A 276 19.92 5.23 -11.88
N GLU A 277 19.96 6.11 -10.88
CA GLU A 277 21.21 6.59 -10.29
C GLU A 277 21.59 5.70 -9.11
N GLU A 278 22.86 5.28 -9.04
CA GLU A 278 23.38 4.49 -7.92
C GLU A 278 23.68 5.39 -6.72
N ILE A 279 23.22 5.00 -5.53
CA ILE A 279 23.61 5.61 -4.26
C ILE A 279 24.84 4.84 -3.75
N PRO A 280 26.05 5.44 -3.79
CA PRO A 280 27.25 4.75 -3.40
C PRO A 280 27.26 4.47 -1.89
N TYR A 281 27.62 3.25 -1.53
CA TYR A 281 27.76 2.81 -0.14
C TYR A 281 28.91 1.79 -0.03
N ASP A 282 29.53 1.69 1.15
CA ASP A 282 30.69 0.81 1.40
C ASP A 282 30.27 -0.54 2.02
N GLY A 283 29.16 -0.58 2.75
CA GLY A 283 28.58 -1.81 3.30
C GLY A 283 29.42 -2.48 4.40
N SER A 284 30.60 -1.92 4.71
CA SER A 284 31.48 -2.37 5.79
C SER A 284 30.84 -2.26 7.17
N THR A 285 29.96 -1.27 7.34
CA THR A 285 29.17 -1.03 8.56
C THR A 285 27.78 -0.50 8.22
N ILE A 286 26.84 -0.59 9.17
CA ILE A 286 25.49 -0.04 8.98
C ILE A 286 25.49 1.47 8.74
N ASP A 287 26.41 2.20 9.40
CA ASP A 287 26.63 3.64 9.21
C ASP A 287 26.95 3.97 7.75
N THR A 288 27.78 3.14 7.11
CA THR A 288 28.17 3.31 5.71
C THR A 288 27.08 2.95 4.71
N ILE A 289 25.94 2.41 5.16
CA ILE A 289 24.74 2.17 4.34
C ILE A 289 23.71 3.30 4.57
N PHE A 290 23.43 3.60 5.84
CA PHE A 290 22.36 4.53 6.22
C PHE A 290 22.71 6.01 6.04
N LEU A 291 23.96 6.42 6.29
CA LEU A 291 24.36 7.82 6.12
C LEU A 291 24.28 8.29 4.65
N PRO A 292 24.73 7.52 3.65
CA PRO A 292 24.52 7.87 2.24
C PRO A 292 23.04 8.08 1.88
N LEU A 293 22.16 7.17 2.34
CA LEU A 293 20.72 7.26 2.10
C LEU A 293 20.10 8.53 2.68
N ILE A 294 20.36 8.80 3.97
CA ILE A 294 19.86 10.00 4.66
C ILE A 294 20.34 11.28 3.96
N ARG A 295 21.63 11.34 3.59
CA ARG A 295 22.21 12.50 2.92
C ARG A 295 21.60 12.73 1.55
N TRP A 296 21.35 11.66 0.79
CA TRP A 296 20.69 11.74 -0.51
C TRP A 296 19.28 12.32 -0.39
N GLN A 297 18.44 11.76 0.48
CA GLN A 297 17.07 12.24 0.71
C GLN A 297 17.05 13.71 1.18
N SER A 298 17.92 14.07 2.12
CA SER A 298 18.02 15.44 2.64
C SER A 298 18.36 16.47 1.56
N ARG A 299 19.29 16.13 0.64
CA ARG A 299 19.67 17.00 -0.48
C ARG A 299 18.50 17.23 -1.44
N LYS A 300 17.72 16.19 -1.75
CA LYS A 300 16.54 16.28 -2.60
C LYS A 300 15.48 17.20 -2.00
N GLN A 301 15.21 17.05 -0.71
CA GLN A 301 14.25 17.91 0.01
C GLN A 301 14.68 19.37 0.05
N PHE A 302 15.98 19.65 0.17
CA PHE A 302 16.51 21.01 0.11
C PHE A 302 16.31 21.65 -1.27
N LEU A 303 16.60 20.90 -2.34
CA LEU A 303 16.43 21.35 -3.74
C LEU A 303 14.97 21.55 -4.16
N HIS A 304 13.99 20.97 -3.45
CA HIS A 304 12.57 21.19 -3.73
C HIS A 304 11.96 22.36 -2.94
N ARG A 305 12.69 22.94 -1.97
CA ARG A 305 12.25 24.08 -1.16
C ARG A 305 12.80 25.43 -1.62
N HIS A 306 13.72 25.42 -2.58
CA HIS A 306 14.37 26.59 -3.18
C HIS A 306 14.20 26.56 -4.69
#